data_AF-A0A0D2K6I0-F1
#
_entry.id   AF-A0A0D2K6I0-F1
#
_cell.length_a   1.000
_cell.length_b   1.000
_cell.length_c   1.000
_cell.angle_alpha   90.00
_cell.angle_beta   90.00
_cell.angle_gamma   90.00
#
_symmetry.space_group_name_H-M   'P 1'
#
loop_
_entity.id
_entity.type
_entity.pdbx_description
1 polymer ?
#
loop_
_entity_poly.entity_id
_entity_poly.type
_entity_poly.pdbx_seq_one_letter_code
_entity_poly.pdbx_strand_id
1 'polypeptide(L)'
;MSSDSDFWVVAAPSPNFDDVLTIQVASHEVPLPAYWRILGLLEDGKREEDIVQVLLRHTGTKTRRIVTEIVDSIVENQRLITGPPRASGRLSVAFKKPRRISDYRATRIEARRELEAAEEKLETAKQREKRVLNEALILSQRKEELKDTKMTPDERRRTTRAIEHQMKHVLQKHHDVEAEINFAKRLTLIHKASLA
;
A
#
# COMPACT_ATOMS: atom_id res chain seq x y z
N MET A 1 39.22 -8.91 3.48
CA MET A 1 40.09 -8.00 2.71
C MET A 1 39.38 -7.70 1.40
N SER A 2 39.17 -6.41 1.10
CA SER A 2 38.64 -5.85 -0.16
C SER A 2 37.11 -5.73 -0.36
N SER A 3 36.37 -5.12 0.58
CA SER A 3 34.97 -4.68 0.34
C SER A 3 34.81 -3.15 0.29
N ASP A 4 35.76 -2.38 0.81
CA ASP A 4 35.70 -0.89 0.82
C ASP A 4 36.21 -0.24 -0.48
N SER A 5 36.80 -1.05 -1.38
CA SER A 5 37.41 -0.59 -2.63
C SER A 5 36.37 -0.23 -3.69
N ASP A 6 35.32 -1.04 -3.82
CA ASP A 6 34.39 -0.96 -4.96
C ASP A 6 33.30 0.10 -4.79
N PHE A 7 33.17 0.63 -3.58
CA PHE A 7 32.12 1.59 -3.21
C PHE A 7 32.35 3.00 -3.76
N TRP A 8 33.60 3.30 -4.13
CA TRP A 8 34.00 4.62 -4.62
C TRP A 8 33.89 4.76 -6.13
N VAL A 9 33.34 3.77 -6.85
CA VAL A 9 33.12 3.86 -8.29
C VAL A 9 31.95 4.81 -8.57
N VAL A 10 32.25 6.09 -8.79
CA VAL A 10 31.25 7.15 -8.96
C VAL A 10 30.72 7.24 -10.41
N ALA A 11 31.35 6.57 -11.37
CA ALA A 11 30.90 6.56 -12.75
C ALA A 11 31.39 5.33 -13.51
N ALA A 12 30.45 4.62 -14.15
CA ALA A 12 30.71 3.68 -15.22
C ALA A 12 30.08 4.21 -16.51
N PRO A 13 30.74 4.09 -17.68
CA PRO A 13 30.17 4.48 -18.97
C PRO A 13 29.06 3.52 -19.47
N SER A 14 28.68 2.51 -18.68
CA SER A 14 27.62 1.53 -18.95
C SER A 14 26.95 1.11 -17.62
N PRO A 15 25.70 0.61 -17.64
CA PRO A 15 24.94 0.31 -16.43
C PRO A 15 25.42 -1.02 -15.83
N ASN A 16 26.61 -1.01 -15.21
CA ASN A 16 27.24 -2.20 -14.64
C ASN A 16 27.18 -2.22 -13.10
N PHE A 17 26.19 -1.54 -12.52
CA PHE A 17 25.91 -1.65 -11.08
C PHE A 17 24.81 -2.70 -10.87
N ASP A 18 25.10 -3.95 -11.25
CA ASP A 18 24.20 -5.08 -11.00
C ASP A 18 23.89 -5.13 -9.49
N ASP A 19 22.60 -5.12 -9.16
CA ASP A 19 22.04 -5.17 -7.79
C ASP A 19 22.29 -3.94 -6.87
N VAL A 20 22.77 -2.80 -7.38
CA VAL A 20 22.93 -1.56 -6.58
C VAL A 20 22.02 -0.44 -7.09
N LEU A 21 21.20 0.11 -6.20
CA LEU A 21 20.33 1.26 -6.52
C LEU A 21 21.16 2.48 -6.92
N THR A 22 20.86 3.05 -8.08
CA THR A 22 21.52 4.24 -8.63
C THR A 22 20.59 5.45 -8.65
N ILE A 23 21.19 6.64 -8.74
CA ILE A 23 20.53 7.92 -8.92
C ILE A 23 21.22 8.67 -10.07
N GLN A 24 20.43 9.40 -10.86
CA GLN A 24 20.97 10.26 -11.90
C GLN A 24 21.46 11.59 -11.28
N VAL A 25 22.75 11.88 -11.41
CA VAL A 25 23.38 13.14 -10.98
C VAL A 25 24.04 13.78 -12.19
N ALA A 26 23.62 15.01 -12.53
CA ALA A 26 23.94 15.63 -13.81
C ALA A 26 23.57 14.72 -14.99
N SER A 27 24.57 14.23 -15.72
CA SER A 27 24.44 13.32 -16.86
C SER A 27 24.91 11.90 -16.57
N HIS A 28 25.18 11.55 -15.30
CA HIS A 28 25.81 10.30 -14.90
C HIS A 28 24.95 9.50 -13.91
N GLU A 29 25.01 8.17 -14.01
CA GLU A 29 24.42 7.28 -12.99
C GLU A 29 25.42 7.07 -11.86
N VAL A 30 24.98 7.41 -10.65
CA VAL A 30 25.79 7.32 -9.43
C VAL A 30 25.12 6.33 -8.48
N PRO A 31 25.85 5.34 -7.94
CA PRO A 31 25.31 4.49 -6.88
C PRO A 31 24.86 5.32 -5.68
N LEU A 32 23.66 5.06 -5.15
CA LEU A 32 23.15 5.73 -3.95
C LEU A 32 24.16 5.69 -2.79
N PRO A 33 24.87 4.58 -2.52
CA PRO A 33 25.81 4.55 -1.42
C PRO A 33 26.99 5.54 -1.61
N ALA A 34 27.48 5.72 -2.84
CA ALA A 34 28.49 6.71 -3.18
C ALA A 34 27.97 8.15 -3.03
N TYR A 35 26.73 8.41 -3.46
CA TYR A 35 26.06 9.70 -3.31
C TYR A 35 25.97 10.13 -1.83
N TRP A 36 25.51 9.23 -0.95
CA TRP A 36 25.42 9.50 0.49
C TRP A 36 26.78 9.70 1.14
N ARG A 37 27.82 9.03 0.65
CA ARG A 37 29.18 9.22 1.17
C ARG A 37 29.75 10.59 0.80
N ILE A 38 29.50 11.07 -0.42
CA ILE A 38 29.87 12.43 -0.85
C ILE A 38 29.16 13.47 0.04
N LEU A 39 27.86 13.28 0.28
CA LEU A 39 27.10 14.12 1.21
C LEU A 39 27.68 14.10 2.63
N GLY A 40 28.01 12.92 3.16
CA GLY A 40 28.63 12.80 4.49
C GLY A 40 29.97 13.56 4.59
N LEU A 41 30.80 13.51 3.55
CA LEU A 41 32.05 14.29 3.51
C LEU A 41 31.79 15.82 3.48
N LEU A 42 30.72 16.25 2.82
CA LEU A 42 30.30 17.66 2.83
C LEU A 42 29.78 18.09 4.21
N GLU A 43 29.02 17.23 4.89
CA GLU A 43 28.53 17.46 6.25
C GLU A 43 29.69 17.51 7.27
N ASP A 44 30.73 16.70 7.07
CA ASP A 44 31.98 16.74 7.83
C ASP A 44 32.84 17.99 7.55
N GLY A 45 32.36 18.91 6.70
CA GLY A 45 33.00 20.19 6.39
C GLY A 45 34.19 20.10 5.43
N LYS A 46 34.32 19.00 4.67
CA LYS A 46 35.35 18.88 3.63
C LYS A 46 35.06 19.84 2.48
N ARG A 47 36.11 20.42 1.91
CA ARG A 47 36.00 21.25 0.71
C ARG A 47 35.78 20.38 -0.52
N GLU A 48 35.11 20.94 -1.51
CA GLU A 48 34.75 20.26 -2.76
C GLU A 48 35.99 19.65 -3.44
N GLU A 49 37.11 20.39 -3.47
CA GLU A 49 38.36 19.93 -4.06
C GLU A 49 38.98 18.76 -3.30
N ASP A 50 38.83 18.73 -1.98
CA ASP A 50 39.33 17.63 -1.13
C ASP A 50 38.52 16.35 -1.37
N ILE A 51 37.21 16.49 -1.55
CA ILE A 51 36.32 15.36 -1.86
C ILE A 51 36.65 14.78 -3.24
N VAL A 52 36.81 15.64 -4.25
CA VAL A 52 37.25 15.21 -5.59
C VAL A 52 38.59 14.47 -5.53
N GLN A 53 39.56 14.97 -4.75
CA GLN A 53 40.85 14.28 -4.58
C GLN A 53 40.71 12.91 -3.91
N VAL A 54 39.85 12.79 -2.89
CA VAL A 54 39.57 11.50 -2.23
C VAL A 54 38.98 10.52 -3.24
N LEU A 55 37.96 10.93 -3.99
CA LEU A 55 37.32 10.10 -5.01
C LEU A 55 38.30 9.67 -6.11
N LEU A 56 39.15 10.58 -6.57
CA LEU A 56 40.14 10.30 -7.61
C LEU A 56 41.20 9.28 -7.22
N ARG A 57 41.51 9.15 -5.93
CA ARG A 57 42.42 8.11 -5.43
C ARG A 57 41.84 6.70 -5.64
N HIS A 58 40.51 6.59 -5.71
CA HIS A 58 39.81 5.31 -5.86
C HIS A 58 39.35 5.07 -7.31
N THR A 59 38.86 6.09 -8.02
CA THR A 59 38.36 5.94 -9.40
C THR A 59 39.42 6.13 -10.49
N GLY A 60 40.59 6.64 -10.13
CA GLY A 60 41.66 6.98 -11.05
C GLY A 60 41.49 8.34 -11.72
N THR A 61 42.60 8.93 -12.18
CA THR A 61 42.65 10.31 -12.68
C THR A 61 41.93 10.54 -14.01
N LYS A 62 41.63 9.47 -14.76
CA LYS A 62 40.92 9.53 -16.06
C LYS A 62 39.47 10.00 -15.91
N THR A 63 38.86 9.79 -14.74
CA THR A 63 37.47 10.18 -14.45
C THR A 63 37.36 11.51 -13.73
N ARG A 64 38.46 12.28 -13.61
CA ARG A 64 38.50 13.59 -12.91
C ARG A 64 37.36 14.51 -13.29
N ARG A 65 37.13 14.69 -14.60
CA ARG A 65 36.09 15.60 -15.09
C ARG A 65 34.70 15.18 -14.63
N ILE A 66 34.41 13.88 -14.70
CA ILE A 66 33.12 13.29 -14.32
C ILE A 66 32.92 13.40 -12.81
N VAL A 67 33.94 13.05 -12.04
CA VAL A 67 33.91 13.14 -10.57
C VAL A 67 33.70 14.58 -10.10
N THR A 68 34.39 15.55 -10.72
CA THR A 68 34.18 16.97 -10.42
C THR A 68 32.75 17.39 -10.73
N GLU A 69 32.21 17.06 -11.91
CA GLU A 69 30.83 17.41 -12.28
C GLU A 69 29.78 16.82 -11.33
N ILE A 70 29.99 15.59 -10.87
CA ILE A 70 29.12 14.92 -9.91
C ILE A 70 29.20 15.60 -8.54
N VAL A 71 30.41 15.86 -8.03
CA VAL A 71 30.60 16.53 -6.74
C VAL A 71 30.00 17.93 -6.76
N ASP A 72 30.27 18.73 -7.79
CA ASP A 72 29.73 20.09 -7.95
C ASP A 72 28.20 20.08 -7.93
N SER A 73 27.58 19.13 -8.65
CA SER A 73 26.12 18.98 -8.70
C SER A 73 25.52 18.59 -7.34
N ILE A 74 26.19 17.68 -6.61
CA ILE A 74 25.75 17.27 -5.26
C ILE A 74 25.86 18.45 -4.29
N VAL A 75 26.93 19.23 -4.38
CA VAL A 75 27.15 20.40 -3.53
C VAL A 75 26.13 21.50 -3.83
N GLU A 76 25.87 21.77 -5.11
CA GLU A 76 24.86 22.74 -5.53
C GLU A 76 23.47 22.33 -5.02
N ASN A 77 23.10 21.06 -5.16
CA ASN A 77 21.85 20.54 -4.61
C ASN A 77 21.77 20.71 -3.09
N GLN A 78 22.86 20.39 -2.37
CA GLN A 78 22.91 20.56 -0.93
C GLN A 78 22.78 22.03 -0.52
N ARG A 79 23.42 22.95 -1.25
CA ARG A 79 23.28 24.40 -1.06
C ARG A 79 21.87 24.90 -1.32
N LEU A 80 21.16 24.34 -2.30
CA LEU A 80 19.76 24.69 -2.57
C LEU A 80 18.81 24.19 -1.47
N ILE A 81 19.13 23.06 -0.84
CA ILE A 81 18.34 22.48 0.26
C ILE A 81 18.62 23.19 1.59
N THR A 82 19.88 23.52 1.87
CA THR A 82 20.32 24.03 3.17
C THR A 82 20.51 25.55 3.23
N GLY A 83 20.59 26.22 2.07
CA GLY A 83 20.77 27.66 1.99
C GLY A 83 19.54 28.43 2.46
N PRO A 84 19.70 29.64 3.04
CA PRO A 84 18.58 30.51 3.32
C PRO A 84 17.85 30.83 2.01
N PRO A 85 16.50 30.83 2.00
CA PRO A 85 15.75 31.09 0.79
C PRO A 85 16.19 32.45 0.21
N ARG A 86 16.69 32.45 -1.03
CA ARG A 86 17.04 33.71 -1.73
C ARG A 86 15.84 34.63 -1.68
N ALA A 87 16.00 35.83 -1.12
CA ALA A 87 14.99 36.87 -1.13
C ALA A 87 14.75 37.33 -2.58
N SER A 88 13.87 36.62 -3.26
CA SER A 88 13.39 36.98 -4.58
C SER A 88 12.40 38.14 -4.44
N GLY A 89 12.79 39.34 -4.89
CA GLY A 89 11.89 40.49 -5.05
C GLY A 89 10.80 40.30 -6.12
N ARG A 90 10.73 39.11 -6.77
CA ARG A 90 9.51 38.69 -7.46
C ARG A 90 8.56 38.11 -6.42
N LEU A 91 7.37 38.70 -6.32
CA LEU A 91 6.19 38.09 -5.73
C LEU A 91 6.09 36.64 -6.24
N SER A 92 6.59 35.71 -5.44
CA SER A 92 6.50 34.30 -5.75
C SER A 92 5.03 33.96 -5.70
N VAL A 93 4.41 33.79 -6.87
CA VAL A 93 3.24 32.92 -6.96
C VAL A 93 3.68 31.63 -6.30
N ALA A 94 3.15 31.35 -5.12
CA ALA A 94 3.45 30.15 -4.38
C ALA A 94 3.46 29.00 -5.38
N PHE A 95 4.56 28.24 -5.46
CA PHE A 95 4.54 26.96 -6.14
C PHE A 95 3.43 26.17 -5.47
N LYS A 96 2.22 26.22 -6.07
CA LYS A 96 1.12 25.37 -5.68
C LYS A 96 1.64 23.98 -5.97
N LYS A 97 2.10 23.27 -4.93
CA LYS A 97 2.26 21.83 -4.97
C LYS A 97 1.04 21.31 -5.75
N PRO A 98 1.22 20.51 -6.81
CA PRO A 98 0.08 20.02 -7.56
C PRO A 98 -0.83 19.30 -6.57
N ARG A 99 -2.00 19.92 -6.26
CA ARG A 99 -3.00 19.39 -5.30
C ARG A 99 -3.31 17.92 -5.57
N ARG A 100 -3.19 17.50 -6.82
CA ARG A 100 -3.38 16.13 -7.29
C ARG A 100 -2.58 15.04 -6.55
N ILE A 101 -1.39 15.32 -6.01
CA ILE A 101 -0.62 14.29 -5.28
C ILE A 101 -1.19 14.06 -3.86
N SER A 102 -1.67 15.13 -3.19
CA SER A 102 -2.37 14.96 -1.91
C SER A 102 -3.73 14.32 -2.12
N ASP A 103 -4.42 14.71 -3.19
CA ASP A 103 -5.75 14.20 -3.52
C ASP A 103 -5.68 12.69 -3.84
N TYR A 104 -4.70 12.25 -4.63
CA TYR A 104 -4.48 10.84 -4.94
C TYR A 104 -4.16 10.00 -3.68
N ARG A 105 -3.31 10.51 -2.78
CA ARG A 105 -3.00 9.83 -1.51
C ARG A 105 -4.22 9.78 -0.59
N ALA A 106 -5.01 10.85 -0.54
CA ALA A 106 -6.25 10.91 0.23
C ALA A 106 -7.28 9.91 -0.29
N THR A 107 -7.54 9.87 -1.61
CA THR A 107 -8.46 8.90 -2.23
C THR A 107 -8.02 7.46 -2.02
N ARG A 108 -6.71 7.18 -2.03
CA ARG A 108 -6.20 5.82 -1.79
C ARG A 108 -6.36 5.36 -0.34
N ILE A 109 -6.22 6.29 0.62
CA ILE A 109 -6.48 6.02 2.04
C ILE A 109 -7.98 5.82 2.27
N GLU A 110 -8.82 6.64 1.64
CA GLU A 110 -10.28 6.54 1.71
C GLU A 110 -10.75 5.20 1.11
N ALA A 111 -10.30 4.84 -0.09
CA ALA A 111 -10.63 3.57 -0.72
C ALA A 111 -10.18 2.34 0.10
N ARG A 112 -9.07 2.44 0.85
CA ARG A 112 -8.66 1.37 1.80
C ARG A 112 -9.62 1.26 2.98
N ARG A 113 -10.03 2.38 3.58
CA ARG A 113 -11.01 2.39 4.67
C ARG A 113 -12.37 1.86 4.21
N GLU A 114 -12.80 2.23 3.02
CA GLU A 114 -14.02 1.72 2.40
C GLU A 114 -13.95 0.21 2.15
N LEU A 115 -12.79 -0.28 1.69
CA LEU A 115 -12.56 -1.72 1.51
C LEU A 115 -12.66 -2.46 2.85
N GLU A 116 -11.97 -1.99 3.90
CA GLU A 116 -12.01 -2.60 5.23
C GLU A 116 -13.45 -2.65 5.77
N ALA A 117 -14.21 -1.54 5.63
CA ALA A 117 -15.60 -1.50 6.03
C ALA A 117 -16.50 -2.45 5.21
N ALA A 118 -16.22 -2.62 3.92
CA ALA A 118 -16.95 -3.56 3.07
C ALA A 118 -16.64 -5.02 3.42
N GLU A 119 -15.39 -5.33 3.79
CA GLU A 119 -14.97 -6.66 4.26
C GLU A 119 -15.59 -6.99 5.62
N GLU A 120 -15.65 -6.04 6.56
CA GLU A 120 -16.33 -6.22 7.84
C GLU A 120 -17.84 -6.48 7.66
N LYS A 121 -18.50 -5.74 6.75
CA LYS A 121 -19.90 -5.98 6.38
C LYS A 121 -20.11 -7.37 5.79
N LEU A 122 -19.18 -7.85 4.97
CA LEU A 122 -19.26 -9.21 4.41
C LEU A 122 -19.15 -10.27 5.51
N GLU A 123 -18.22 -10.11 6.45
CA GLU A 123 -18.04 -11.07 7.55
C GLU A 123 -19.25 -11.08 8.50
N THR A 124 -19.80 -9.91 8.85
CA THR A 124 -21.01 -9.83 9.66
C THR A 124 -22.22 -10.46 8.95
N ALA A 125 -22.36 -10.30 7.63
CA ALA A 125 -23.40 -10.96 6.85
C ALA A 125 -23.25 -12.49 6.84
N LYS A 126 -22.03 -13.02 6.68
CA LYS A 126 -21.74 -14.47 6.79
C LYS A 126 -22.08 -15.01 8.20
N GLN A 127 -21.79 -14.25 9.25
CA GLN A 127 -22.16 -14.65 10.61
C GLN A 127 -23.68 -14.71 10.79
N ARG A 128 -24.44 -13.79 10.18
CA ARG A 128 -25.91 -13.85 10.18
C ARG A 128 -26.43 -15.06 9.41
N GLU A 129 -25.86 -15.35 8.24
CA GLU A 129 -26.21 -16.53 7.44
C GLU A 129 -26.07 -17.82 8.26
N LYS A 130 -24.95 -17.96 8.99
CA LYS A 130 -24.73 -19.10 9.89
C LYS A 130 -25.82 -19.24 10.96
N ARG A 131 -26.33 -18.12 11.52
CA ARG A 131 -27.42 -18.15 12.50
C ARG A 131 -28.73 -18.61 11.86
N VAL A 132 -29.05 -18.11 10.68
CA VAL A 132 -30.26 -18.49 9.94
C VAL A 132 -30.23 -19.97 9.55
N LEU A 133 -29.08 -20.48 9.10
CA LEU A 133 -28.90 -21.90 8.80
C LEU A 133 -29.04 -22.79 10.04
N ASN A 134 -28.52 -22.34 11.19
CA ASN A 134 -28.71 -23.05 12.46
C ASN A 134 -30.20 -23.07 12.88
N GLU A 135 -30.92 -21.97 12.72
CA GLU A 135 -32.37 -21.93 12.98
C GLU A 135 -33.13 -22.92 12.08
N ALA A 136 -32.78 -22.98 10.78
CA ALA A 136 -33.35 -23.95 9.85
C ALA A 136 -33.06 -25.40 10.27
N LEU A 137 -31.83 -25.70 10.71
CA LEU A 137 -31.44 -27.02 11.19
C LEU A 137 -32.27 -27.44 12.41
N ILE A 138 -32.42 -26.55 13.40
CA ILE A 138 -33.21 -26.80 14.61
C ILE A 138 -34.69 -27.06 14.24
N LEU A 139 -35.26 -26.24 13.34
CA LEU A 139 -36.64 -26.45 12.89
C LEU A 139 -36.81 -27.77 12.13
N SER A 140 -35.80 -28.19 11.37
CA SER A 140 -35.80 -29.47 10.66
C SER A 140 -35.77 -30.65 11.64
N GLN A 141 -34.88 -30.61 12.64
CA GLN A 141 -34.79 -31.62 13.70
C GLN A 141 -36.11 -31.69 14.47
N ARG A 142 -36.68 -30.55 14.85
CA ARG A 142 -37.97 -30.49 15.55
C ARG A 142 -39.12 -31.06 14.72
N LYS A 143 -39.10 -30.89 13.39
CA LYS A 143 -40.08 -31.50 12.48
C LYS A 143 -39.92 -33.03 12.43
N GLU A 144 -38.70 -33.52 12.53
CA GLU A 144 -38.39 -34.95 12.56
C GLU A 144 -38.86 -35.60 13.87
N GLU A 145 -38.53 -34.99 15.01
CA GLU A 145 -38.96 -35.44 16.35
C GLU A 145 -40.49 -35.53 16.50
N LEU A 146 -41.24 -34.65 15.81
CA LEU A 146 -42.71 -34.70 15.80
C LEU A 146 -43.28 -35.97 15.17
N LYS A 147 -42.52 -36.67 14.30
CA LYS A 147 -42.96 -37.94 13.71
C LYS A 147 -43.01 -39.05 14.77
N ASP A 148 -42.04 -39.04 15.67
CA ASP A 148 -41.87 -40.06 16.71
C ASP A 148 -42.74 -39.77 17.96
N THR A 149 -43.19 -38.53 18.12
CA THR A 149 -44.02 -38.12 19.24
C THR A 149 -45.48 -38.59 19.07
N LYS A 150 -46.03 -39.28 20.08
CA LYS A 150 -47.46 -39.65 20.12
C LYS A 150 -48.31 -38.40 20.35
N MET A 151 -49.06 -38.01 19.33
CA MET A 151 -50.00 -36.87 19.34
C MET A 151 -51.27 -37.25 18.62
N THR A 152 -52.38 -36.54 18.89
CA THR A 152 -53.59 -36.71 18.08
C THR A 152 -53.35 -36.19 16.65
N PRO A 153 -54.07 -36.70 15.64
CA PRO A 153 -53.89 -36.27 14.25
C PRO A 153 -54.05 -34.77 14.04
N ASP A 154 -54.99 -34.13 14.75
CA ASP A 154 -55.26 -32.69 14.62
C ASP A 154 -54.20 -31.82 15.30
N GLU A 155 -53.70 -32.22 16.47
CA GLU A 155 -52.57 -31.55 17.12
C GLU A 155 -51.32 -31.62 16.25
N ARG A 156 -51.03 -32.81 15.70
CA ARG A 156 -49.90 -33.03 14.80
C ARG A 156 -50.01 -32.15 13.54
N ARG A 157 -51.21 -32.00 12.98
CA ARG A 157 -51.45 -31.10 11.82
C ARG A 157 -51.18 -29.64 12.18
N ARG A 158 -51.64 -29.16 13.34
CA ARG A 158 -51.45 -27.78 13.78
C ARG A 158 -49.97 -27.47 14.06
N THR A 159 -49.27 -28.35 14.77
CA THR A 159 -47.83 -28.17 15.08
C THR A 159 -46.97 -28.23 13.82
N THR A 160 -47.24 -29.17 12.92
CA THR A 160 -46.52 -29.26 11.63
C THR A 160 -46.71 -28.01 10.79
N ARG A 161 -47.95 -27.50 10.68
CA ARG A 161 -48.24 -26.24 9.97
C ARG A 161 -47.52 -25.04 10.58
N ALA A 162 -47.44 -24.96 11.91
CA ALA A 162 -46.72 -23.91 12.60
C ALA A 162 -45.21 -23.95 12.30
N ILE A 163 -44.59 -25.13 12.34
CA ILE A 163 -43.18 -25.31 11.98
C ILE A 163 -42.94 -24.98 10.50
N GLU A 164 -43.83 -25.40 9.60
CA GLU A 164 -43.72 -25.07 8.17
C GLU A 164 -43.81 -23.57 7.93
N HIS A 165 -44.67 -22.86 8.67
CA HIS A 165 -44.74 -21.40 8.59
C HIS A 165 -43.46 -20.75 9.12
N GLN A 166 -42.89 -21.24 10.22
CA GLN A 166 -41.60 -20.77 10.74
C GLN A 166 -40.47 -21.04 9.75
N MET A 167 -40.45 -22.23 9.14
CA MET A 167 -39.46 -22.60 8.13
C MET A 167 -39.54 -21.69 6.90
N LYS A 168 -40.74 -21.37 6.41
CA LYS A 168 -40.92 -20.38 5.32
C LYS A 168 -40.31 -19.02 5.68
N HIS A 169 -40.51 -18.58 6.92
CA HIS A 169 -39.95 -17.31 7.38
C HIS A 169 -38.42 -17.34 7.47
N VAL A 170 -37.84 -18.45 7.93
CA VAL A 170 -36.38 -18.65 7.96
C VAL A 170 -35.80 -18.68 6.55
N LEU A 171 -36.46 -19.35 5.60
CA LEU A 171 -36.03 -19.36 4.19
C LEU A 171 -36.08 -17.96 3.55
N GLN A 172 -37.10 -17.17 3.88
CA GLN A 172 -37.16 -15.77 3.43
C GLN A 172 -35.99 -14.96 3.99
N LYS A 173 -35.73 -15.06 5.30
CA LYS A 173 -34.55 -14.42 5.92
C LYS A 173 -33.24 -14.86 5.29
N HIS A 174 -33.12 -16.14 4.96
CA HIS A 174 -31.93 -16.67 4.30
C HIS A 174 -31.73 -16.01 2.93
N HIS A 175 -32.78 -15.91 2.13
CA HIS A 175 -32.74 -15.24 0.84
C HIS A 175 -32.30 -13.77 0.97
N ASP A 176 -32.84 -13.05 1.96
CA ASP A 176 -32.47 -11.66 2.20
C ASP A 176 -30.99 -11.53 2.59
N VAL A 177 -30.47 -12.44 3.43
CA VAL A 177 -29.06 -12.48 3.82
C VAL A 177 -28.15 -12.86 2.64
N GLU A 178 -28.56 -13.79 1.78
CA GLU A 178 -27.81 -14.12 0.56
C GLU A 178 -27.70 -12.90 -0.37
N ALA A 179 -28.77 -12.10 -0.49
CA ALA A 179 -28.76 -10.85 -1.23
C ALA A 179 -27.77 -9.85 -0.62
N GLU A 180 -27.75 -9.69 0.71
CA GLU A 180 -26.78 -8.85 1.43
C GLU A 180 -25.33 -9.31 1.20
N ILE A 181 -25.08 -10.62 1.29
CA ILE A 181 -23.75 -11.20 1.05
C ILE A 181 -23.30 -10.93 -0.39
N ASN A 182 -24.17 -11.16 -1.37
CA ASN A 182 -23.85 -10.93 -2.77
C ASN A 182 -23.56 -9.45 -3.06
N PHE A 183 -24.32 -8.54 -2.43
CA PHE A 183 -24.07 -7.12 -2.50
C PHE A 183 -22.71 -6.75 -1.90
N ALA A 184 -22.40 -7.23 -0.69
CA ALA A 184 -21.11 -6.97 -0.03
C ALA A 184 -19.92 -7.54 -0.82
N LYS A 185 -20.06 -8.73 -1.41
CA LYS A 185 -19.06 -9.31 -2.34
C LYS A 185 -18.81 -8.43 -3.55
N ARG A 186 -19.87 -7.89 -4.18
CA ARG A 186 -19.71 -6.95 -5.31
C ARG A 186 -19.01 -5.67 -4.87
N LEU A 187 -19.40 -5.12 -3.73
CA LEU A 187 -18.81 -3.89 -3.19
C LEU A 187 -17.31 -4.06 -2.90
N THR A 188 -16.93 -5.16 -2.24
CA THR A 188 -15.52 -5.48 -1.97
C THR A 188 -14.70 -5.65 -3.25
N LEU A 189 -15.25 -6.28 -4.30
CA LEU A 189 -14.58 -6.38 -5.60
C LEU A 189 -14.34 -5.01 -6.26
N ILE A 190 -15.33 -4.12 -6.20
CA ILE A 190 -15.22 -2.75 -6.73
C ILE A 190 -14.10 -1.99 -6.01
N HIS A 191 -14.09 -2.00 -4.67
CA HIS A 191 -13.04 -1.31 -3.91
C HIS A 191 -11.65 -1.93 -4.11
N LYS A 192 -11.54 -3.26 -4.28
CA LYS A 192 -10.27 -3.91 -4.63
C LYS A 192 -9.76 -3.48 -6.00
N ALA A 193 -10.64 -3.39 -7.00
CA ALA A 193 -10.28 -2.93 -8.33
C ALA A 193 -9.85 -1.45 -8.34
N SER A 194 -10.45 -0.60 -7.51
CA SER A 194 -10.05 0.80 -7.35
C SER A 194 -8.68 0.99 -6.68
N LEU A 195 -8.13 -0.05 -6.04
CA LEU A 195 -6.86 -0.02 -5.31
C LEU A 195 -5.70 -0.72 -6.06
N ALA A 196 -6.02 -1.51 -7.08
CA ALA A 196 -5.07 -2.24 -7.94
C ALA A 196 -4.48 -1.32 -9.03
#